data_AF-A0A7K7B1X3-F1
#
_entry.id   AF-A0A7K7B1X3-F1
#
_cell.length_a   1.000
_cell.length_b   1.000
_cell.length_c   1.000
_cell.angle_alpha   90.00
_cell.angle_beta   90.00
_cell.angle_gamma   90.00
#
_symmetry.space_group_name_H-M   'P 1'
#
loop_
_entity.id
_entity.type
_entity.pdbx_description
1 polymer ?
#
loop_
_entity_poly.entity_id
_entity_poly.type
_entity_poly.pdbx_seq_one_letter_code
_entity_poly.pdbx_strand_id
1 'polypeptide(L)'
;MASYKPVAIPAHPRLGEKVTQDALYWRGYKTPVQIKEFGAVNKIDFSPVSPYNYAVTASSRIHIYGRYSQEPIKTFSRFKDAAYCATYRDDGKLLVAGSEEGSIRLFDISGRAPLRQFDGHSKAVHVVGFLSDKYRIFSGGDDYSSNLWDIPSAAEIVSYNEHLDYVRCGCASKLNADVFVTGSYDHTVKVFDARTKKSVMTIEHGQPVESVLLFPSGGLLVSAGGRYVKVWDVLKGGQLLVSLKNHHKTVTCLCLNSSGQRLLSGSLDRHVKIYSTTSYKVVHSFNYATSILSLALSPEDETIVVGMTNGVLNVKHRKPEERKTKSQNKRRPAYRTYVKGRNYMPKQEDFYVSKPGKCVLRKYDKLLKSFQSSKALDAVLEPQIRLSTPEVTVAVMQELNRRGTLRSALAGRDEKQISLLLTFVTRRVIEPRFTPILVTVADMITDIYQPVVGQSALVDKQFLRLQEAIGKEIDYQEELLEVLGMMDALFATLTKKKASSLEENKSNGLTKTVEQDMSN
;
A
#
# COMPACT_ATOMS: atom_id res chain seq x y z
N MET A 1 21.68 18.93 43.19
CA MET A 1 22.23 17.72 42.51
C MET A 1 21.70 17.68 41.09
N ALA A 2 22.56 17.81 40.09
CA ALA A 2 22.13 17.79 38.68
C ALA A 2 21.40 16.46 38.38
N SER A 3 20.18 16.54 37.86
CA SER A 3 19.40 15.37 37.48
C SER A 3 20.10 14.62 36.35
N TYR A 4 20.38 13.33 36.55
CA TYR A 4 20.97 12.47 35.52
C TYR A 4 20.13 12.50 34.24
N LYS A 5 20.73 12.93 33.13
CA LYS A 5 20.13 12.89 31.80
C LYS A 5 20.38 11.49 31.19
N PRO A 6 19.33 10.78 30.75
CA PRO A 6 19.50 9.47 30.12
C PRO A 6 20.34 9.58 28.85
N VAL A 7 21.03 8.49 28.50
CA VAL A 7 21.87 8.42 27.30
C VAL A 7 21.03 8.77 26.07
N ALA A 8 21.45 9.82 25.35
CA ALA A 8 20.82 10.20 24.10
C ALA A 8 21.22 9.18 23.03
N ILE A 9 20.25 8.42 22.53
CA ILE A 9 20.48 7.48 21.42
C ILE A 9 20.43 8.32 20.13
N PRO A 10 21.53 8.43 19.35
CA PRO A 10 21.51 9.17 18.11
C PRO A 10 20.50 8.53 17.15
N ALA A 11 19.52 9.31 16.71
CA ALA A 11 18.56 8.88 15.70
C ALA A 11 19.22 9.05 14.33
N HIS A 12 19.86 7.98 13.83
CA HIS A 12 20.43 8.01 12.50
C HIS A 12 19.34 7.89 11.43
N PRO A 13 19.43 8.65 10.32
CA PRO A 13 18.55 8.44 9.18
C PRO A 13 18.79 7.03 8.63
N ARG A 14 17.72 6.26 8.49
CA ARG A 14 17.79 4.98 7.78
C ARG A 14 18.04 5.30 6.31
N LEU A 15 19.22 4.94 5.81
CA LEU A 15 19.56 4.99 4.38
C LEU A 15 18.60 4.03 3.64
N GLY A 16 17.97 4.52 2.57
CA GLY A 16 16.95 3.80 1.79
C GLY A 16 15.68 4.63 1.58
N GLU A 17 14.78 4.11 0.74
CA GLU A 17 13.47 4.73 0.50
C GLU A 17 12.72 4.86 1.83
N LYS A 18 12.35 6.10 2.20
CA LYS A 18 11.58 6.34 3.43
C LYS A 18 10.29 5.54 3.30
N VAL A 19 10.14 4.52 4.14
CA VAL A 19 8.88 3.76 4.23
C VAL A 19 7.80 4.77 4.58
N THR A 20 6.98 5.13 3.58
CA THR A 20 5.92 6.11 3.74
C THR A 20 4.90 5.58 4.76
N GLN A 21 4.18 6.48 5.43
CA GLN A 21 3.12 6.07 6.36
C GLN A 21 2.10 5.18 5.66
N ASP A 22 1.84 5.44 4.37
CA ASP A 22 1.01 4.57 3.54
C ASP A 22 1.61 3.18 3.34
N ALA A 23 2.92 3.07 3.08
CA ALA A 23 3.55 1.75 2.96
C ALA A 23 3.46 0.96 4.28
N LEU A 24 3.54 1.64 5.43
CA LEU A 24 3.25 1.01 6.74
C LEU A 24 1.78 0.61 6.88
N TYR A 25 0.85 1.46 6.43
CA TYR A 25 -0.58 1.18 6.43
C TYR A 25 -0.91 -0.10 5.64
N TRP A 26 -0.38 -0.22 4.43
CA TRP A 26 -0.60 -1.40 3.58
C TRP A 26 0.19 -2.64 4.05
N ARG A 27 1.33 -2.45 4.73
CA ARG A 27 2.05 -3.55 5.42
C ARG A 27 1.31 -4.04 6.67
N GLY A 28 0.43 -3.24 7.24
CA GLY A 28 -0.38 -3.58 8.41
C GLY A 28 -1.49 -4.61 8.16
N TYR A 29 -1.70 -5.03 6.90
CA TYR A 29 -2.61 -6.12 6.57
C TYR A 29 -2.02 -7.47 7.04
N LYS A 30 -2.85 -8.28 7.70
CA LYS A 30 -2.48 -9.62 8.15
C LYS A 30 -2.17 -10.54 6.96
N THR A 31 -1.55 -11.67 7.28
CA THR A 31 -1.37 -12.78 6.34
C THR A 31 -2.70 -13.11 5.63
N PRO A 32 -2.68 -13.28 4.30
CA PRO A 32 -3.89 -13.56 3.54
C PRO A 32 -4.47 -14.91 3.96
N VAL A 33 -5.80 -14.96 4.09
CA VAL A 33 -6.57 -16.20 4.18
C VAL A 33 -6.91 -16.63 2.76
N GLN A 34 -6.60 -17.89 2.42
CA GLN A 34 -6.89 -18.48 1.12
C GLN A 34 -8.13 -19.35 1.22
N ILE A 35 -9.14 -19.04 0.42
CA ILE A 35 -10.38 -19.82 0.30
C ILE A 35 -10.40 -20.39 -1.12
N LYS A 36 -10.62 -21.70 -1.27
CA LYS A 36 -10.63 -22.35 -2.59
C LYS A 36 -12.06 -22.49 -3.08
N GLU A 37 -12.32 -21.92 -4.26
CA GLU A 37 -13.56 -22.07 -5.01
C GLU A 37 -13.44 -23.11 -6.12
N PHE A 38 -14.58 -23.49 -6.68
CA PHE A 38 -14.67 -24.50 -7.73
C PHE A 38 -14.13 -24.01 -9.08
N GLY A 39 -14.17 -22.70 -9.35
CA GLY A 39 -13.77 -22.12 -10.63
C GLY A 39 -13.15 -20.73 -10.49
N ALA A 40 -12.73 -20.16 -11.61
CA ALA A 40 -12.15 -18.82 -11.67
C ALA A 40 -13.10 -17.78 -11.09
N VAL A 41 -12.55 -16.84 -10.32
CA VAL A 41 -13.35 -15.79 -9.67
C VAL A 41 -13.48 -14.59 -10.59
N ASN A 42 -14.62 -14.51 -11.29
CA ASN A 42 -14.88 -13.52 -12.34
C ASN A 42 -15.05 -12.11 -11.77
N LYS A 43 -15.94 -11.94 -10.78
CA LYS A 43 -16.22 -10.65 -10.15
C LYS A 43 -16.51 -10.80 -8.67
N ILE A 44 -16.06 -9.80 -7.91
CA ILE A 44 -16.28 -9.69 -6.47
C ILE A 44 -16.87 -8.32 -6.21
N ASP A 45 -17.93 -8.27 -5.41
CA ASP A 45 -18.55 -7.01 -5.01
C ASP A 45 -18.88 -7.01 -3.51
N PHE A 46 -18.73 -5.85 -2.86
CA PHE A 46 -19.02 -5.68 -1.45
C PHE A 46 -20.40 -5.08 -1.25
N SER A 47 -21.14 -5.61 -0.28
CA SER A 47 -22.30 -4.92 0.23
C SER A 47 -21.85 -3.58 0.85
N PRO A 48 -22.51 -2.46 0.53
CA PRO A 48 -22.19 -1.16 1.09
C PRO A 48 -22.71 -0.98 2.53
N VAL A 49 -23.53 -1.90 3.02
CA VAL A 49 -24.13 -1.86 4.37
C VAL A 49 -23.41 -2.84 5.30
N SER A 50 -23.21 -2.46 6.57
CA SER A 50 -22.70 -3.37 7.59
C SER A 50 -23.64 -4.58 7.73
N PRO A 51 -23.16 -5.85 7.74
CA PRO A 51 -21.82 -6.35 8.09
C PRO A 51 -20.79 -6.44 6.94
N TYR A 52 -20.96 -5.72 5.82
CA TYR A 52 -20.07 -5.72 4.64
C TYR A 52 -19.80 -7.13 4.11
N ASN A 53 -20.87 -7.91 3.93
CA ASN A 53 -20.78 -9.18 3.23
C ASN A 53 -20.36 -8.95 1.78
N TYR A 54 -19.57 -9.85 1.21
CA TYR A 54 -19.13 -9.74 -0.18
C TYR A 54 -19.64 -10.92 -1.00
N ALA A 55 -20.02 -10.63 -2.24
CA ALA A 55 -20.49 -11.60 -3.21
C ALA A 55 -19.32 -11.95 -4.12
N VAL A 56 -19.08 -13.24 -4.28
CA VAL A 56 -18.03 -13.80 -5.12
C VAL A 56 -18.71 -14.63 -6.20
N THR A 57 -18.45 -14.29 -7.45
CA THR A 57 -18.97 -15.04 -8.59
C THR A 57 -17.90 -16.00 -9.08
N ALA A 58 -18.19 -17.30 -9.03
CA ALA A 58 -17.27 -18.36 -9.45
C ALA A 58 -18.01 -19.40 -10.31
N SER A 59 -17.71 -19.42 -11.61
CA SER A 59 -18.38 -20.30 -12.58
C SER A 59 -19.91 -20.22 -12.44
N SER A 60 -20.64 -21.32 -12.24
CA SER A 60 -22.11 -21.35 -12.17
C SER A 60 -22.72 -20.93 -10.82
N ARG A 61 -21.91 -20.49 -9.86
CA ARG A 61 -22.35 -20.20 -8.50
C ARG A 61 -21.96 -18.80 -8.06
N ILE A 62 -22.83 -18.21 -7.24
CA ILE A 62 -22.56 -16.97 -6.51
C ILE A 62 -22.51 -17.30 -5.03
N HIS A 63 -21.37 -17.05 -4.40
CA HIS A 63 -21.15 -17.25 -2.98
C HIS A 63 -21.19 -15.90 -2.25
N ILE A 64 -21.99 -15.83 -1.19
CA ILE A 64 -21.97 -14.70 -0.26
C ILE A 64 -21.14 -15.08 0.94
N TYR A 65 -20.05 -14.34 1.14
CA TYR A 65 -19.16 -14.50 2.28
C TYR A 65 -19.43 -13.43 3.33
N GLY A 66 -19.32 -13.85 4.58
CA GLY A 66 -19.24 -12.93 5.71
C GLY A 66 -17.87 -12.28 5.79
N ARG A 67 -17.81 -11.08 6.35
CA ARG A 67 -16.57 -10.33 6.53
C ARG A 67 -15.44 -11.10 7.22
N TYR A 68 -15.74 -12.00 8.14
CA TYR A 68 -14.76 -12.85 8.84
C TYR A 68 -14.98 -14.35 8.62
N SER A 69 -16.07 -14.72 7.95
CA SER A 69 -16.40 -16.13 7.71
C SER A 69 -15.57 -16.64 6.54
N GLN A 70 -14.91 -17.78 6.73
CA GLN A 70 -14.24 -18.50 5.66
C GLN A 70 -15.20 -19.39 4.88
N GLU A 71 -16.36 -19.69 5.47
CA GLU A 71 -17.41 -20.46 4.82
C GLU A 71 -18.44 -19.51 4.19
N PRO A 72 -18.98 -19.88 3.01
CA PRO A 72 -20.02 -19.09 2.36
C PRO A 72 -21.31 -19.17 3.19
N ILE A 73 -21.86 -18.00 3.55
CA ILE A 73 -23.14 -17.89 4.27
C ILE A 73 -24.28 -18.38 3.38
N LYS A 74 -24.24 -18.01 2.10
CA LYS A 74 -25.24 -18.38 1.10
C LYS A 74 -24.59 -18.68 -0.23
N THR A 75 -25.24 -19.57 -0.97
CA THR A 75 -24.85 -19.96 -2.33
C THR A 75 -26.06 -19.92 -3.23
N PHE A 76 -25.98 -19.18 -4.34
CA PHE A 76 -26.95 -19.23 -5.42
C PHE A 76 -26.40 -20.10 -6.54
N SER A 77 -27.04 -21.25 -6.78
CA SER A 77 -26.63 -22.25 -7.79
C SER A 77 -27.70 -22.47 -8.86
N ARG A 78 -28.57 -21.47 -9.08
CA ARG A 78 -29.73 -21.61 -9.99
C ARG A 78 -29.39 -21.33 -11.45
N PHE A 79 -28.17 -20.93 -11.75
CA PHE A 79 -27.70 -20.75 -13.11
C PHE A 79 -27.43 -22.12 -13.73
N LYS A 80 -27.92 -22.34 -14.95
CA LYS A 80 -27.62 -23.55 -15.71
C LYS A 80 -26.16 -23.53 -16.17
N ASP A 81 -25.68 -22.34 -16.51
CA ASP A 81 -24.32 -22.08 -16.97
C ASP A 81 -23.59 -21.09 -16.04
N ALA A 82 -22.46 -20.52 -16.48
CA ALA A 82 -21.65 -19.60 -15.71
C ALA A 82 -22.37 -18.25 -15.42
N ALA A 83 -22.10 -17.72 -14.23
CA ALA A 83 -22.35 -16.34 -13.87
C ALA A 83 -21.05 -15.55 -14.01
N TYR A 84 -21.11 -14.38 -14.65
CA TYR A 84 -19.93 -13.53 -14.87
C TYR A 84 -19.83 -12.40 -13.85
N CYS A 85 -20.97 -11.86 -13.44
CA CYS A 85 -21.03 -10.77 -12.48
C CYS A 85 -22.10 -10.98 -11.42
N ALA A 86 -21.83 -10.43 -10.24
CA ALA A 86 -22.80 -10.22 -9.18
C ALA A 86 -22.51 -8.85 -8.56
N THR A 87 -23.53 -8.01 -8.46
CA THR A 87 -23.42 -6.66 -7.91
C THR A 87 -24.51 -6.45 -6.87
N TYR A 88 -24.17 -5.85 -5.73
CA TYR A 88 -25.11 -5.45 -4.71
C TYR A 88 -25.79 -4.14 -5.05
N ARG A 89 -27.04 -4.00 -4.61
CA ARG A 89 -27.68 -2.69 -4.54
C ARG A 89 -27.14 -1.91 -3.36
N ASP A 90 -27.21 -0.58 -3.43
CA ASP A 90 -26.78 0.33 -2.35
C ASP A 90 -27.46 0.09 -0.98
N ASP A 91 -28.63 -0.56 -0.97
CA ASP A 91 -29.31 -0.95 0.29
C ASP A 91 -28.77 -2.25 0.91
N GLY A 92 -27.92 -2.98 0.18
CA GLY A 92 -27.38 -4.27 0.62
C GLY A 92 -28.42 -5.37 0.80
N LYS A 93 -29.61 -5.25 0.19
CA LYS A 93 -30.72 -6.24 0.24
C LYS A 93 -30.89 -7.05 -1.04
N LEU A 94 -30.64 -6.42 -2.18
CA LEU A 94 -30.80 -7.03 -3.50
C LEU A 94 -29.42 -7.27 -4.13
N LEU A 95 -29.35 -8.34 -4.92
CA LEU A 95 -28.18 -8.71 -5.70
C LEU A 95 -28.63 -9.01 -7.13
N VAL A 96 -27.93 -8.45 -8.12
CA VAL A 96 -28.19 -8.75 -9.53
C VAL A 96 -27.00 -9.51 -10.10
N ALA A 97 -27.29 -10.50 -10.92
CA ALA A 97 -26.29 -11.30 -11.59
C ALA A 97 -26.55 -11.44 -13.09
N GLY A 98 -25.49 -11.34 -13.87
CA GLY A 98 -25.48 -11.65 -15.31
C GLY A 98 -25.00 -13.07 -15.56
N SER A 99 -25.69 -13.78 -16.44
CA SER A 99 -25.38 -15.17 -16.81
C SER A 99 -24.89 -15.29 -18.24
N GLU A 100 -24.26 -16.42 -18.56
CA GLU A 100 -23.85 -16.80 -19.90
C GLU A 100 -25.02 -16.98 -20.88
N GLU A 101 -26.20 -17.36 -20.36
CA GLU A 101 -27.43 -17.54 -21.15
C GLU A 101 -28.02 -16.22 -21.69
N GLY A 102 -27.45 -15.06 -21.32
CA GLY A 102 -28.01 -13.74 -21.62
C GLY A 102 -29.07 -13.26 -20.64
N SER A 103 -29.54 -14.13 -19.74
CA SER A 103 -30.49 -13.75 -18.70
C SER A 103 -29.81 -12.98 -17.57
N ILE A 104 -30.46 -11.92 -17.12
CA ILE A 104 -30.09 -11.19 -15.90
C ILE A 104 -31.07 -11.60 -14.81
N ARG A 105 -30.57 -11.98 -13.63
CA ARG A 105 -31.42 -12.41 -12.51
C ARG A 105 -31.23 -11.52 -11.30
N LEU A 106 -32.35 -11.10 -10.73
CA LEU A 106 -32.42 -10.34 -9.48
C LEU A 106 -32.71 -11.30 -8.33
N PHE A 107 -31.89 -11.25 -7.28
CA PHE A 107 -32.04 -12.04 -6.07
C PHE A 107 -32.29 -11.12 -4.88
N ASP A 108 -33.15 -11.57 -3.98
CA ASP A 108 -33.15 -11.09 -2.60
C ASP A 108 -32.10 -11.89 -1.82
N ILE A 109 -31.28 -11.21 -1.03
CA ILE A 109 -30.31 -11.85 -0.14
C ILE A 109 -31.03 -12.66 0.92
N SER A 110 -32.25 -12.28 1.34
CA SER A 110 -33.03 -13.06 2.31
C SER A 110 -33.55 -14.37 1.71
N GLY A 111 -34.00 -14.31 0.46
CA GLY A 111 -34.57 -15.42 -0.30
C GLY A 111 -33.54 -16.38 -0.92
N ARG A 112 -34.05 -17.46 -1.51
CA ARG A 112 -33.26 -18.43 -2.32
C ARG A 112 -33.68 -18.46 -3.79
N ALA A 113 -34.86 -17.92 -4.11
CA ALA A 113 -35.39 -17.86 -5.46
C ALA A 113 -35.04 -16.53 -6.12
N PRO A 114 -34.85 -16.48 -7.45
CA PRO A 114 -34.79 -15.22 -8.16
C PRO A 114 -36.13 -14.50 -8.00
N LEU A 115 -36.08 -13.21 -7.65
CA LEU A 115 -37.26 -12.34 -7.61
C LEU A 115 -37.77 -12.07 -9.02
N ARG A 116 -36.85 -11.76 -9.93
CA ARG A 116 -37.12 -11.40 -11.32
C ARG A 116 -36.01 -11.90 -12.24
N GLN A 117 -36.39 -12.13 -13.48
CA GLN A 117 -35.50 -12.45 -14.59
C GLN A 117 -35.77 -11.44 -15.69
N PHE A 118 -34.70 -10.88 -16.25
CA PHE A 118 -34.75 -9.99 -17.41
C PHE A 118 -34.12 -10.74 -18.57
N ASP A 119 -34.89 -10.89 -19.64
CA ASP A 119 -34.48 -11.56 -20.87
C ASP A 119 -34.54 -10.54 -22.01
N GLY A 120 -33.46 -10.43 -22.78
CA GLY A 120 -33.40 -9.57 -23.97
C GLY A 120 -32.00 -9.42 -24.53
N HIS A 121 -30.94 -9.73 -23.76
CA HIS A 121 -29.63 -10.00 -24.34
C HIS A 121 -29.63 -11.35 -25.07
N SER A 122 -28.99 -11.37 -26.24
CA SER A 122 -28.87 -12.60 -27.04
C SER A 122 -27.66 -13.45 -26.67
N LYS A 123 -26.69 -12.88 -25.94
CA LYS A 123 -25.42 -13.51 -25.57
C LYS A 123 -25.08 -13.24 -24.10
N ALA A 124 -23.97 -13.82 -23.64
CA ALA A 124 -23.48 -13.69 -22.27
C ALA A 124 -23.41 -12.24 -21.78
N VAL A 125 -23.90 -12.02 -20.55
CA VAL A 125 -23.86 -10.72 -19.88
C VAL A 125 -22.71 -10.69 -18.88
N HIS A 126 -21.65 -9.96 -19.22
CA HIS A 126 -20.46 -9.83 -18.37
C HIS A 126 -20.58 -8.77 -17.30
N VAL A 127 -21.43 -7.75 -17.54
CA VAL A 127 -21.55 -6.60 -16.66
C VAL A 127 -23.01 -6.36 -16.36
N VAL A 128 -23.29 -6.25 -15.06
CA VAL A 128 -24.55 -5.67 -14.57
C VAL A 128 -24.25 -4.78 -13.39
N GLY A 129 -24.95 -3.66 -13.29
CA GLY A 129 -24.86 -2.76 -12.14
C GLY A 129 -26.17 -2.02 -11.90
N PHE A 130 -26.34 -1.58 -10.65
CA PHE A 130 -27.46 -0.73 -10.26
C PHE A 130 -27.12 0.74 -10.54
N LEU A 131 -28.12 1.50 -10.98
CA LEU A 131 -28.06 2.96 -10.97
C LEU A 131 -28.32 3.47 -9.54
N SER A 132 -27.87 4.70 -9.25
CA SER A 132 -28.05 5.33 -7.93
C SER A 132 -29.53 5.54 -7.54
N ASP A 133 -30.44 5.57 -8.53
CA ASP A 133 -31.90 5.62 -8.32
C ASP A 133 -32.48 4.33 -7.74
N LYS A 134 -31.72 3.22 -7.67
CA LYS A 134 -32.12 1.90 -7.12
C LYS A 134 -33.23 1.17 -7.88
N TYR A 135 -33.98 1.83 -8.78
CA TYR A 135 -35.04 1.23 -9.58
C TYR A 135 -34.58 0.72 -10.94
N ARG A 136 -33.46 1.25 -11.45
CA ARG A 136 -32.92 0.89 -12.77
C ARG A 136 -31.63 0.09 -12.65
N ILE A 137 -31.43 -0.84 -13.58
CA ILE A 137 -30.17 -1.56 -13.76
C ILE A 137 -29.66 -1.34 -15.18
N PHE A 138 -28.35 -1.31 -15.35
CA PHE A 138 -27.72 -1.36 -16.66
C PHE A 138 -26.99 -2.69 -16.83
N SER A 139 -26.94 -3.17 -18.06
CA SER A 139 -26.20 -4.37 -18.43
C SER A 139 -25.38 -4.14 -19.70
N GLY A 140 -24.31 -4.92 -19.83
CA GLY A 140 -23.48 -4.98 -21.03
C GLY A 140 -23.17 -6.42 -21.37
N GLY A 141 -23.37 -6.77 -22.64
CA GLY A 141 -23.25 -8.14 -23.14
C GLY A 141 -22.22 -8.32 -24.27
N ASP A 142 -21.99 -9.59 -24.61
CA ASP A 142 -21.21 -10.00 -25.78
C ASP A 142 -21.97 -9.84 -27.10
N ASP A 143 -23.21 -9.35 -27.05
CA ASP A 143 -24.03 -8.95 -28.21
C ASP A 143 -23.79 -7.48 -28.63
N TYR A 144 -22.76 -6.85 -28.05
CA TYR A 144 -22.36 -5.46 -28.30
C TYR A 144 -23.37 -4.41 -27.82
N SER A 145 -24.45 -4.87 -27.17
CA SER A 145 -25.48 -4.01 -26.63
C SER A 145 -25.21 -3.67 -25.17
N SER A 146 -25.52 -2.42 -24.83
CA SER A 146 -25.67 -1.99 -23.44
C SER A 146 -27.14 -1.68 -23.22
N ASN A 147 -27.81 -2.37 -22.30
CA ASN A 147 -29.25 -2.21 -22.11
C ASN A 147 -29.56 -1.62 -20.73
N LEU A 148 -30.62 -0.82 -20.65
CA LEU A 148 -31.13 -0.22 -19.42
C LEU A 148 -32.49 -0.84 -19.10
N TRP A 149 -32.67 -1.32 -17.88
CA TRP A 149 -33.86 -2.05 -17.46
C TRP A 149 -34.53 -1.37 -16.27
N ASP A 150 -35.85 -1.51 -16.23
CA ASP A 150 -36.66 -1.12 -15.08
C ASP A 150 -36.93 -2.33 -14.18
N ILE A 151 -36.56 -2.25 -12.89
CA ILE A 151 -36.74 -3.35 -11.95
C ILE A 151 -38.23 -3.65 -11.75
N PRO A 152 -39.13 -2.69 -11.38
CA PRO A 152 -40.57 -2.89 -11.24
C PRO A 152 -41.25 -3.60 -12.40
N SER A 153 -41.01 -3.14 -13.63
CA SER A 153 -41.65 -3.68 -14.83
C SER A 153 -41.00 -4.97 -15.35
N ALA A 154 -39.75 -5.24 -14.94
CA ALA A 154 -38.90 -6.27 -15.56
C ALA A 154 -38.70 -6.09 -17.07
N ALA A 155 -38.92 -4.86 -17.56
CA ALA A 155 -38.88 -4.53 -18.98
C ALA A 155 -37.62 -3.74 -19.32
N GLU A 156 -37.19 -3.89 -20.57
CA GLU A 156 -36.14 -3.07 -21.16
C GLU A 156 -36.67 -1.66 -21.46
N ILE A 157 -35.96 -0.63 -21.01
CA ILE A 157 -36.28 0.77 -21.25
C ILE A 157 -35.60 1.25 -22.54
N VAL A 158 -34.29 1.01 -22.65
CA VAL A 158 -33.45 1.47 -23.77
C VAL A 158 -32.37 0.44 -24.06
N SER A 159 -32.20 0.11 -25.34
CA SER A 159 -31.06 -0.64 -25.86
C SER A 159 -30.07 0.31 -26.55
N TYR A 160 -28.79 0.26 -26.19
CA TYR A 160 -27.71 1.03 -26.81
C TYR A 160 -26.80 0.11 -27.63
N ASN A 161 -26.94 0.14 -28.96
CA ASN A 161 -26.15 -0.65 -29.90
C ASN A 161 -25.07 0.19 -30.58
N GLU A 162 -24.25 0.88 -29.79
CA GLU A 162 -23.19 1.75 -30.32
C GLU A 162 -21.78 1.15 -30.23
N HIS A 163 -21.59 0.11 -29.41
CA HIS A 163 -20.31 -0.58 -29.34
C HIS A 163 -20.14 -1.50 -30.54
N LEU A 164 -18.89 -1.66 -30.98
CA LEU A 164 -18.56 -2.49 -32.14
C LEU A 164 -18.06 -3.90 -31.76
N ASP A 165 -17.72 -4.10 -30.48
CA ASP A 165 -17.18 -5.34 -29.93
C ASP A 165 -17.67 -5.57 -28.48
N TYR A 166 -17.28 -6.68 -27.86
CA TYR A 166 -17.78 -7.17 -26.58
C TYR A 166 -17.71 -6.13 -25.45
N VAL A 167 -18.83 -5.95 -24.74
CA VAL A 167 -18.93 -5.05 -23.58
C VAL A 167 -18.60 -5.83 -22.31
N ARG A 168 -17.38 -5.67 -21.79
CA ARG A 168 -16.86 -6.47 -20.67
C ARG A 168 -16.76 -5.74 -19.34
N CYS A 169 -16.80 -4.41 -19.34
CA CYS A 169 -16.78 -3.65 -18.10
C CYS A 169 -17.78 -2.50 -18.10
N GLY A 170 -18.17 -2.08 -16.90
CA GLY A 170 -19.04 -0.92 -16.73
C GLY A 170 -19.23 -0.56 -15.26
N CYS A 171 -19.57 0.70 -15.04
CA CYS A 171 -19.73 1.31 -13.73
C CYS A 171 -20.84 2.35 -13.78
N ALA A 172 -21.73 2.35 -12.79
CA ALA A 172 -22.70 3.43 -12.60
C ALA A 172 -22.07 4.59 -11.81
N SER A 173 -22.59 5.80 -12.03
CA SER A 173 -22.29 6.93 -11.17
C SER A 173 -23.05 6.82 -9.86
N LYS A 174 -22.36 7.07 -8.74
CA LYS A 174 -23.01 7.15 -7.42
C LYS A 174 -23.73 8.48 -7.20
N LEU A 175 -23.23 9.55 -7.82
CA LEU A 175 -23.75 10.91 -7.64
C LEU A 175 -24.97 11.18 -8.52
N ASN A 176 -24.90 10.76 -9.79
CA ASN A 176 -25.95 10.99 -10.77
C ASN A 176 -26.67 9.69 -11.07
N ALA A 177 -27.99 9.70 -10.86
CA ALA A 177 -28.86 8.55 -11.09
C ALA A 177 -28.83 8.05 -12.52
N ASP A 178 -28.70 8.94 -13.51
CA ASP A 178 -28.91 8.59 -14.92
C ASP A 178 -27.63 8.27 -15.69
N VAL A 179 -26.46 8.48 -15.08
CA VAL A 179 -25.17 8.34 -15.78
C VAL A 179 -24.54 6.99 -15.46
N PHE A 180 -24.22 6.24 -16.51
CA PHE A 180 -23.43 5.02 -16.41
C PHE A 180 -22.39 4.96 -17.53
N VAL A 181 -21.34 4.17 -17.31
CA VAL A 181 -20.22 4.04 -18.23
C VAL A 181 -20.02 2.59 -18.55
N THR A 182 -19.75 2.30 -19.82
CA THR A 182 -19.35 0.97 -20.28
C THR A 182 -18.03 1.04 -21.02
N GLY A 183 -17.24 -0.01 -20.90
CA GLY A 183 -16.00 -0.20 -21.66
C GLY A 183 -16.09 -1.48 -22.47
N SER A 184 -15.66 -1.37 -23.73
CA SER A 184 -15.70 -2.45 -24.69
C SER A 184 -14.29 -2.84 -25.14
N TYR A 185 -14.20 -4.03 -25.74
CA TYR A 185 -13.01 -4.49 -26.43
C TYR A 185 -12.75 -3.74 -27.75
N ASP A 186 -13.70 -2.92 -28.22
CA ASP A 186 -13.54 -1.96 -29.34
C ASP A 186 -12.56 -0.81 -29.04
N HIS A 187 -11.89 -0.87 -27.89
CA HIS A 187 -10.91 0.09 -27.39
C HIS A 187 -11.52 1.42 -26.93
N THR A 188 -12.85 1.50 -26.85
CA THR A 188 -13.57 2.70 -26.42
C THR A 188 -14.24 2.50 -25.06
N VAL A 189 -14.37 3.61 -24.35
CA VAL A 189 -15.21 3.75 -23.16
C VAL A 189 -16.30 4.75 -23.50
N LYS A 190 -17.56 4.32 -23.37
CA LYS A 190 -18.73 5.16 -23.67
C LYS A 190 -19.45 5.55 -22.38
N VAL A 191 -19.77 6.83 -22.27
CA VAL A 191 -20.58 7.38 -21.18
C VAL A 191 -21.99 7.59 -21.70
N PHE A 192 -22.96 6.99 -21.00
CA PHE A 192 -24.37 7.04 -21.32
C PHE A 192 -25.12 7.85 -20.27
N ASP A 193 -26.13 8.59 -20.74
CA ASP A 193 -27.15 9.21 -19.92
C ASP A 193 -28.49 8.58 -20.27
N ALA A 194 -29.15 7.99 -19.29
CA ALA A 194 -30.42 7.26 -19.43
C ALA A 194 -31.54 8.11 -20.06
N ARG A 195 -31.44 9.43 -19.99
CA ARG A 195 -32.43 10.36 -20.57
C ARG A 195 -32.30 10.46 -22.09
N THR A 196 -31.12 10.12 -22.62
CA THR A 196 -30.80 10.18 -24.05
C THR A 196 -30.65 8.77 -24.61
N LYS A 197 -31.09 8.56 -25.86
CA LYS A 197 -30.96 7.26 -26.55
C LYS A 197 -29.61 7.06 -27.24
N LYS A 198 -28.66 7.99 -27.08
CA LYS A 198 -27.31 7.95 -27.67
C LYS A 198 -26.26 8.13 -26.59
N SER A 199 -25.01 7.71 -26.85
CA SER A 199 -23.91 8.03 -25.94
C SER A 199 -23.66 9.53 -25.88
N VAL A 200 -23.35 10.02 -24.69
CA VAL A 200 -23.01 11.42 -24.44
C VAL A 200 -21.55 11.67 -24.81
N MET A 201 -20.68 10.68 -24.52
CA MET A 201 -19.25 10.79 -24.74
C MET A 201 -18.66 9.44 -25.13
N THR A 202 -17.74 9.46 -26.08
CA THR A 202 -16.90 8.31 -26.45
C THR A 202 -15.44 8.68 -26.19
N ILE A 203 -14.74 7.87 -25.39
CA ILE A 203 -13.34 8.05 -24.99
C ILE A 203 -12.52 6.92 -25.58
N GLU A 204 -11.48 7.24 -26.36
CA GLU A 204 -10.62 6.23 -26.97
C GLU A 204 -9.43 5.87 -26.06
N HIS A 205 -9.40 4.63 -25.58
CA HIS A 205 -8.30 4.12 -24.77
C HIS A 205 -7.15 3.58 -25.62
N GLY A 206 -7.44 3.03 -26.81
CA GLY A 206 -6.46 2.49 -27.76
C GLY A 206 -5.93 1.09 -27.42
N GLN A 207 -6.55 0.40 -26.45
CA GLN A 207 -6.35 -1.01 -26.12
C GLN A 207 -7.70 -1.58 -25.63
N PRO A 208 -7.91 -2.92 -25.67
CA PRO A 208 -9.11 -3.54 -25.11
C PRO A 208 -9.28 -3.17 -23.63
N VAL A 209 -10.48 -2.70 -23.28
CA VAL A 209 -10.77 -2.20 -21.92
C VAL A 209 -11.30 -3.35 -21.07
N GLU A 210 -10.60 -3.63 -19.97
CA GLU A 210 -10.92 -4.72 -19.04
C GLU A 210 -11.73 -4.23 -17.83
N SER A 211 -11.47 -3.00 -17.36
CA SER A 211 -12.17 -2.45 -16.20
C SER A 211 -12.30 -0.94 -16.32
N VAL A 212 -13.45 -0.42 -15.88
CA VAL A 212 -13.72 1.02 -15.77
C VAL A 212 -14.20 1.31 -14.36
N LEU A 213 -13.77 2.45 -13.82
CA LEU A 213 -14.12 2.91 -12.48
C LEU A 213 -14.38 4.42 -12.52
N LEU A 214 -15.52 4.85 -11.99
CA LEU A 214 -15.80 6.26 -11.77
C LEU A 214 -15.40 6.66 -10.34
N PHE A 215 -14.77 7.82 -10.19
CA PHE A 215 -14.54 8.37 -8.86
C PHE A 215 -15.87 8.77 -8.19
N PRO A 216 -16.00 8.66 -6.85
CA PRO A 216 -17.19 9.07 -6.11
C PRO A 216 -17.56 10.54 -6.29
N SER A 217 -16.58 11.40 -6.60
CA SER A 217 -16.79 12.81 -6.93
C SER A 217 -17.43 13.04 -8.30
N GLY A 218 -17.53 12.02 -9.15
CA GLY A 218 -18.14 12.08 -10.48
C GLY A 218 -17.32 12.78 -11.57
N GLY A 219 -16.24 13.48 -11.21
CA GLY A 219 -15.44 14.23 -12.19
C GLY A 219 -14.35 13.44 -12.91
N LEU A 220 -13.86 12.36 -12.29
CA LEU A 220 -12.73 11.58 -12.83
C LEU A 220 -13.18 10.17 -13.20
N LEU A 221 -12.71 9.70 -14.34
CA LEU A 221 -12.92 8.35 -14.83
C LEU A 221 -11.58 7.63 -15.00
N VAL A 222 -11.50 6.41 -14.52
CA VAL A 222 -10.32 5.56 -14.70
C VAL A 222 -10.68 4.40 -15.61
N SER A 223 -9.92 4.23 -16.68
CA SER A 223 -9.99 3.06 -17.55
C SER A 223 -8.72 2.23 -17.43
N ALA A 224 -8.89 0.92 -17.29
CA ALA A 224 -7.82 -0.06 -17.40
C ALA A 224 -7.99 -0.82 -18.71
N GLY A 225 -6.95 -0.80 -19.52
CA GLY A 225 -6.94 -1.54 -20.78
C GLY A 225 -5.52 -1.84 -21.21
N GLY A 226 -5.29 -3.07 -21.65
CA GLY A 226 -3.95 -3.60 -21.83
C GLY A 226 -3.10 -3.37 -20.58
N ARG A 227 -1.88 -2.87 -20.76
CA ARG A 227 -0.92 -2.58 -19.66
C ARG A 227 -1.10 -1.20 -19.01
N TYR A 228 -2.04 -0.40 -19.52
CA TYR A 228 -2.19 1.00 -19.17
C TYR A 228 -3.40 1.21 -18.28
N VAL A 229 -3.21 2.02 -17.24
CA VAL A 229 -4.31 2.62 -16.48
C VAL A 229 -4.33 4.10 -16.83
N LYS A 230 -5.39 4.55 -17.49
CA LYS A 230 -5.56 5.95 -17.90
C LYS A 230 -6.61 6.61 -17.03
N VAL A 231 -6.36 7.86 -16.66
CA VAL A 231 -7.30 8.70 -15.91
C VAL A 231 -7.75 9.84 -16.80
N TRP A 232 -9.06 10.00 -16.90
CA TRP A 232 -9.75 10.94 -17.77
C TRP A 232 -10.56 11.92 -16.94
N ASP A 233 -10.60 13.16 -17.40
CA ASP A 233 -11.47 14.20 -16.85
C ASP A 233 -12.80 14.19 -17.61
N VAL A 234 -13.88 13.78 -16.95
CA VAL A 234 -15.22 13.71 -17.57
C VAL A 234 -15.79 15.12 -17.76
N LEU A 235 -15.46 16.07 -16.88
CA LEU A 235 -15.98 17.43 -16.96
C LEU A 235 -15.35 18.23 -18.11
N LYS A 236 -14.10 17.90 -18.48
CA LYS A 236 -13.40 18.51 -19.62
C LYS A 236 -13.64 17.79 -20.95
N GLY A 237 -14.70 17.00 -21.06
CA GLY A 237 -15.02 16.31 -22.31
C GLY A 237 -14.16 15.07 -22.58
N GLY A 238 -13.66 14.41 -21.54
CA GLY A 238 -12.89 13.16 -21.67
C GLY A 238 -11.42 13.36 -21.99
N GLN A 239 -10.82 14.48 -21.57
CA GLN A 239 -9.38 14.71 -21.75
C GLN A 239 -8.55 13.76 -20.89
N LEU A 240 -7.46 13.24 -21.47
CA LEU A 240 -6.50 12.41 -20.75
C LEU A 240 -5.70 13.25 -19.77
N LEU A 241 -5.80 12.95 -18.47
CA LEU A 241 -4.99 13.59 -17.44
C LEU A 241 -3.65 12.87 -17.26
N VAL A 242 -3.70 11.55 -17.06
CA VAL A 242 -2.52 10.75 -16.72
C VAL A 242 -2.62 9.36 -17.35
N SER A 243 -1.50 8.86 -17.87
CA SER A 243 -1.34 7.49 -18.35
C SER A 243 -0.30 6.75 -17.51
N LEU A 244 -0.71 5.68 -16.83
CA LEU A 244 0.13 4.88 -15.94
C LEU A 244 0.51 3.57 -16.61
N LYS A 245 1.82 3.38 -16.82
CA LYS A 245 2.42 2.17 -17.40
C LYS A 245 3.32 1.47 -16.38
N ASN A 246 2.72 0.98 -15.32
CA ASN A 246 3.46 0.28 -14.27
C ASN A 246 3.33 -1.24 -14.35
N HIS A 247 2.29 -1.77 -15.00
CA HIS A 247 2.07 -3.22 -15.10
C HIS A 247 2.78 -3.80 -16.33
N HIS A 248 3.21 -5.07 -16.20
CA HIS A 248 3.86 -5.77 -17.30
C HIS A 248 2.85 -6.48 -18.20
N LYS A 249 1.77 -7.01 -17.62
CA LYS A 249 0.67 -7.67 -18.32
C LYS A 249 -0.62 -6.84 -18.26
N THR A 250 -1.70 -7.37 -18.79
CA THR A 250 -2.98 -6.67 -18.82
C THR A 250 -3.52 -6.42 -17.40
N VAL A 251 -4.07 -5.22 -17.18
CA VAL A 251 -4.73 -4.83 -15.94
C VAL A 251 -6.17 -5.27 -16.04
N THR A 252 -6.59 -6.19 -15.17
CA THR A 252 -7.91 -6.84 -15.23
C THR A 252 -8.95 -6.10 -14.41
N CYS A 253 -8.55 -5.51 -13.28
CA CYS A 253 -9.49 -4.93 -12.34
C CYS A 253 -8.95 -3.63 -11.71
N LEU A 254 -9.87 -2.71 -11.45
CA LEU A 254 -9.64 -1.47 -10.75
C LEU A 254 -10.56 -1.39 -9.53
N CYS A 255 -10.04 -0.85 -8.44
CA CYS A 255 -10.83 -0.60 -7.24
C CYS A 255 -10.40 0.71 -6.57
N LEU A 256 -11.36 1.40 -5.97
CA LEU A 256 -11.09 2.61 -5.21
C LEU A 256 -11.00 2.29 -3.71
N ASN A 257 -10.20 3.08 -3.00
CA ASN A 257 -10.28 3.18 -1.56
C ASN A 257 -11.55 3.96 -1.11
N SER A 258 -12.13 3.64 0.05
CA SER A 258 -13.29 4.36 0.61
C SER A 258 -13.12 5.88 0.66
N SER A 259 -11.94 6.35 1.05
CA SER A 259 -11.58 7.77 1.11
C SER A 259 -11.42 8.43 -0.27
N GLY A 260 -11.42 7.66 -1.35
CA GLY A 260 -11.13 8.14 -2.71
C GLY A 260 -9.69 8.57 -2.96
N GLN A 261 -8.82 8.50 -1.95
CA GLN A 261 -7.44 9.01 -2.06
C GLN A 261 -6.46 8.00 -2.69
N ARG A 262 -6.85 6.73 -2.81
CA ARG A 262 -5.99 5.67 -3.34
C ARG A 262 -6.75 4.87 -4.39
N LEU A 263 -6.04 4.53 -5.47
CA LEU A 263 -6.51 3.68 -6.57
C LEU A 263 -5.74 2.37 -6.53
N LEU A 264 -6.43 1.24 -6.58
CA LEU A 264 -5.83 -0.07 -6.65
C LEU A 264 -6.03 -0.65 -8.06
N SER A 265 -4.98 -1.20 -8.64
CA SER A 265 -5.03 -1.91 -9.91
C SER A 265 -4.51 -3.34 -9.75
N GLY A 266 -5.31 -4.32 -10.16
CA GLY A 266 -4.92 -5.72 -10.24
C GLY A 266 -4.63 -6.14 -11.68
N SER A 267 -3.58 -6.94 -11.87
CA SER A 267 -3.15 -7.37 -13.20
C SER A 267 -2.87 -8.87 -13.27
N LEU A 268 -2.87 -9.40 -14.50
CA LEU A 268 -2.40 -10.74 -14.80
C LEU A 268 -0.91 -10.95 -14.46
N ASP A 269 -0.15 -9.88 -14.19
CA ASP A 269 1.23 -9.93 -13.70
C ASP A 269 1.35 -10.37 -12.24
N ARG A 270 0.22 -10.73 -11.59
CA ARG A 270 0.12 -11.18 -10.19
C ARG A 270 0.31 -10.06 -9.16
N HIS A 271 0.46 -8.83 -9.62
CA HIS A 271 0.64 -7.68 -8.75
C HIS A 271 -0.66 -6.89 -8.60
N VAL A 272 -0.91 -6.45 -7.36
CA VAL A 272 -1.84 -5.35 -7.08
C VAL A 272 -1.02 -4.12 -6.74
N LYS A 273 -1.10 -3.08 -7.57
CA LYS A 273 -0.40 -1.81 -7.32
C LYS A 273 -1.38 -0.80 -6.76
N ILE A 274 -0.91 -0.02 -5.79
CA ILE A 274 -1.70 1.03 -5.14
C ILE A 274 -1.08 2.37 -5.52
N TYR A 275 -1.90 3.23 -6.12
CA TYR A 275 -1.54 4.58 -6.51
C TYR A 275 -2.14 5.60 -5.55
N SER A 276 -1.42 6.70 -5.34
CA SER A 276 -2.02 7.90 -4.76
C SER A 276 -2.80 8.67 -5.81
N THR A 277 -4.04 9.06 -5.54
CA THR A 277 -4.87 9.81 -6.51
C THR A 277 -4.30 11.20 -6.81
N THR A 278 -3.56 11.82 -5.89
CA THR A 278 -3.03 13.19 -6.09
C THR A 278 -1.80 13.20 -6.99
N SER A 279 -0.87 12.24 -6.81
CA SER A 279 0.41 12.22 -7.53
C SER A 279 0.52 11.10 -8.55
N TYR A 280 -0.42 10.15 -8.54
CA TYR A 280 -0.42 8.91 -9.33
C TYR A 280 0.87 8.08 -9.26
N LYS A 281 1.67 8.28 -8.20
CA LYS A 281 2.85 7.43 -7.92
C LYS A 281 2.42 6.13 -7.24
N VAL A 282 3.17 5.07 -7.52
CA VAL A 282 3.01 3.78 -6.84
C VAL A 282 3.46 3.97 -5.39
N VAL A 283 2.56 3.66 -4.47
CA VAL A 283 2.80 3.74 -3.02
C VAL A 283 3.18 2.37 -2.46
N HIS A 284 2.46 1.34 -2.90
CA HIS A 284 2.69 -0.03 -2.46
C HIS A 284 2.34 -1.03 -3.56
N SER A 285 2.93 -2.22 -3.48
CA SER A 285 2.66 -3.32 -4.39
C SER A 285 2.47 -4.61 -3.58
N PHE A 286 1.37 -5.30 -3.79
CA PHE A 286 1.17 -6.67 -3.31
C PHE A 286 1.56 -7.66 -4.40
N ASN A 287 2.28 -8.71 -4.01
CA ASN A 287 2.59 -9.83 -4.89
C ASN A 287 1.74 -11.05 -4.47
N TYR A 288 1.14 -11.72 -5.45
CA TYR A 288 0.35 -12.94 -5.28
C TYR A 288 0.94 -14.10 -6.09
N ALA A 289 0.55 -15.33 -5.75
CA ALA A 289 1.10 -16.52 -6.39
C ALA A 289 0.62 -16.70 -7.85
N THR A 290 -0.62 -16.29 -8.15
CA THR A 290 -1.28 -16.47 -9.45
C THR A 290 -1.85 -15.16 -9.99
N SER A 291 -2.27 -15.18 -11.25
CA SER A 291 -2.84 -14.03 -11.94
C SER A 291 -4.19 -13.62 -11.36
N ILE A 292 -4.46 -12.32 -11.35
CA ILE A 292 -5.62 -11.71 -10.70
C ILE A 292 -6.69 -11.41 -11.75
N LEU A 293 -7.93 -11.79 -11.47
CA LEU A 293 -9.09 -11.48 -12.31
C LEU A 293 -9.93 -10.36 -11.70
N SER A 294 -10.20 -10.46 -10.40
CA SER A 294 -11.06 -9.53 -9.69
C SER A 294 -10.43 -9.04 -8.40
N LEU A 295 -10.75 -7.79 -8.05
CA LEU A 295 -10.27 -7.10 -6.87
C LEU A 295 -11.41 -6.29 -6.29
N ALA A 296 -11.64 -6.43 -5.00
CA ALA A 296 -12.61 -5.63 -4.30
C ALA A 296 -12.07 -5.21 -2.93
N LEU A 297 -12.46 -4.02 -2.50
CA LEU A 297 -12.11 -3.45 -1.21
C LEU A 297 -13.39 -3.16 -0.43
N SER A 298 -13.37 -3.47 0.86
CA SER A 298 -14.46 -3.09 1.76
C SER A 298 -14.59 -1.55 1.83
N PRO A 299 -15.83 -1.01 1.97
CA PRO A 299 -16.09 0.42 2.14
C PRO A 299 -15.40 1.11 3.35
N GLU A 300 -14.63 0.38 4.13
CA GLU A 300 -14.02 0.83 5.39
C GLU A 300 -12.50 0.49 5.41
N ASP A 301 -11.98 0.05 4.26
CA ASP A 301 -10.60 -0.40 4.02
C ASP A 301 -10.09 -1.46 5.02
N GLU A 302 -11.00 -2.26 5.56
CA GLU A 302 -10.65 -3.28 6.54
C GLU A 302 -10.28 -4.60 5.87
N THR A 303 -10.88 -4.90 4.72
CA THR A 303 -10.68 -6.14 4.00
C THR A 303 -10.41 -5.90 2.52
N ILE A 304 -9.31 -6.45 2.01
CA ILE A 304 -9.06 -6.58 0.58
C ILE A 304 -9.37 -8.03 0.19
N VAL A 305 -10.15 -8.21 -0.87
CA VAL A 305 -10.42 -9.53 -1.44
C VAL A 305 -9.92 -9.54 -2.87
N VAL A 306 -9.11 -10.55 -3.19
CA VAL A 306 -8.51 -10.74 -4.52
C VAL A 306 -8.93 -12.10 -5.06
N GLY A 307 -9.61 -12.10 -6.20
CA GLY A 307 -10.00 -13.29 -6.95
C GLY A 307 -8.94 -13.64 -7.99
N MET A 308 -8.49 -14.89 -7.96
CA MET A 308 -7.44 -15.37 -8.85
C MET A 308 -7.99 -16.32 -9.93
N THR A 309 -7.21 -16.53 -10.99
CA THR A 309 -7.58 -17.41 -12.12
C THR A 309 -7.73 -18.88 -11.74
N ASN A 310 -7.00 -19.35 -10.72
CA ASN A 310 -7.05 -20.74 -10.25
C ASN A 310 -8.23 -21.03 -9.30
N GLY A 311 -9.16 -20.08 -9.14
CA GLY A 311 -10.29 -20.18 -8.22
C GLY A 311 -9.95 -20.03 -6.75
N VAL A 312 -8.73 -19.60 -6.40
CA VAL A 312 -8.42 -19.26 -5.01
C VAL A 312 -8.74 -17.79 -4.77
N LEU A 313 -9.48 -17.53 -3.71
CA LEU A 313 -9.81 -16.21 -3.18
C LEU A 313 -8.82 -15.87 -2.06
N ASN A 314 -8.14 -14.74 -2.17
CA ASN A 314 -7.24 -14.21 -1.16
C ASN A 314 -7.92 -13.07 -0.39
N VAL A 315 -8.19 -13.29 0.89
CA VAL A 315 -8.78 -12.29 1.80
C VAL A 315 -7.72 -11.78 2.76
N LYS A 316 -7.42 -10.49 2.71
CA LYS A 316 -6.52 -9.81 3.65
C LYS A 316 -7.31 -8.92 4.59
N HIS A 317 -7.17 -9.15 5.89
CA HIS A 317 -7.75 -8.29 6.92
C HIS A 317 -6.71 -7.36 7.51
N ARG A 318 -7.07 -6.08 7.64
CA ARG A 318 -6.35 -5.11 8.46
C ARG A 318 -6.97 -5.11 9.85
N LYS A 319 -6.17 -5.03 10.91
CA LYS A 319 -6.73 -4.62 12.20
C LYS A 319 -7.05 -3.14 12.09
N PRO A 320 -8.26 -2.67 12.43
CA PRO A 320 -8.46 -1.24 12.55
C PRO A 320 -7.37 -0.68 13.47
N GLU A 321 -6.81 0.48 13.12
CA GLU A 321 -6.04 1.22 14.09
C GLU A 321 -7.03 1.54 15.21
N GLU A 322 -7.01 0.73 16.27
CA GLU A 322 -7.56 1.15 17.54
C GLU A 322 -6.86 2.48 17.81
N ARG A 323 -7.60 3.60 17.69
CA ARG A 323 -7.25 4.81 18.40
C ARG A 323 -6.99 4.33 19.81
N LYS A 324 -5.72 4.27 20.20
CA LYS A 324 -5.27 3.90 21.54
C LYS A 324 -5.77 4.98 22.50
N THR A 325 -7.08 5.05 22.71
CA THR A 325 -7.63 5.38 24.01
C THR A 325 -7.07 4.26 24.87
N LYS A 326 -5.95 4.56 25.54
CA LYS A 326 -5.39 3.67 26.54
C LYS A 326 -6.46 3.55 27.63
N SER A 327 -7.42 2.65 27.47
CA SER A 327 -8.18 2.14 28.59
C SER A 327 -7.12 1.44 29.43
N GLN A 328 -6.64 2.15 30.45
CA GLN A 328 -5.74 1.57 31.42
C GLN A 328 -6.53 0.44 32.08
N ASN A 329 -6.33 -0.79 31.63
CA ASN A 329 -6.63 -1.97 32.43
C ASN A 329 -5.67 -1.96 33.62
N LYS A 330 -5.95 -1.07 34.57
CA LYS A 330 -5.41 -1.12 35.91
C LYS A 330 -5.91 -2.41 36.51
N ARG A 331 -4.99 -3.32 36.87
CA ARG A 331 -5.25 -4.33 37.90
C ARG A 331 -5.86 -3.58 39.09
N ARG A 332 -7.13 -3.85 39.38
CA ARG A 332 -7.84 -3.22 40.49
C ARG A 332 -7.20 -3.73 41.78
N PRO A 333 -6.68 -2.86 42.66
CA PRO A 333 -6.42 -3.25 44.04
C PRO A 333 -7.76 -3.60 44.70
N ALA A 334 -7.76 -4.59 45.59
CA ALA A 334 -8.97 -5.08 46.25
C ALA A 334 -9.66 -4.07 47.19
N TYR A 335 -9.04 -2.91 47.45
CA TYR A 335 -9.66 -1.82 48.21
C TYR A 335 -10.20 -0.74 47.27
N ARG A 336 -11.52 -0.57 47.24
CA ARG A 336 -12.23 0.52 46.54
C ARG A 336 -12.02 1.83 47.31
N THR A 337 -10.95 2.57 47.03
CA THR A 337 -10.94 4.01 47.33
C THR A 337 -11.82 4.73 46.31
N TYR A 338 -12.96 5.25 46.77
CA TYR A 338 -13.81 6.14 45.99
C TYR A 338 -13.05 7.44 45.69
N VAL A 339 -12.43 7.53 44.53
CA VAL A 339 -11.85 8.79 44.04
C VAL A 339 -13.02 9.68 43.59
N LYS A 340 -13.45 10.62 44.44
CA LYS A 340 -14.38 11.70 44.07
C LYS A 340 -13.80 12.47 42.86
N GLY A 341 -14.65 12.80 41.88
CA GLY A 341 -14.27 13.65 40.73
C GLY A 341 -13.99 12.93 39.40
N ARG A 342 -14.23 11.61 39.28
CA ARG A 342 -14.06 10.89 37.99
C ARG A 342 -15.01 11.34 36.87
N ASN A 343 -16.13 11.97 37.22
CA ASN A 343 -17.15 12.41 36.28
C ASN A 343 -17.04 13.92 35.95
N TYR A 344 -15.94 14.57 36.36
CA TYR A 344 -15.72 15.98 36.05
C TYR A 344 -15.32 16.14 34.58
N MET A 345 -16.18 16.76 33.78
CA MET A 345 -15.84 17.21 32.44
C MET A 345 -15.05 18.53 32.56
N PRO A 346 -13.81 18.60 32.05
CA PRO A 346 -13.00 19.82 32.15
C PRO A 346 -13.69 20.96 31.39
N LYS A 347 -13.76 22.13 32.02
CA LYS A 347 -14.24 23.38 31.38
C LYS A 347 -13.09 24.02 30.59
N GLN A 348 -13.40 24.93 29.66
CA GLN A 348 -12.40 25.56 28.79
C GLN A 348 -11.26 26.30 29.53
N GLU A 349 -11.46 26.68 30.79
CA GLU A 349 -10.47 27.38 31.62
C GLU A 349 -9.63 26.46 32.52
N ASP A 350 -9.84 25.14 32.47
CA ASP A 350 -9.11 24.20 33.33
C ASP A 350 -7.77 23.79 32.70
N PHE A 351 -6.67 24.07 33.40
CA PHE A 351 -5.33 23.62 33.00
C PHE A 351 -5.13 22.13 33.32
N TYR A 352 -4.95 21.31 32.28
CA TYR A 352 -4.62 19.89 32.45
C TYR A 352 -3.16 19.71 32.88
N VAL A 353 -2.92 19.58 34.19
CA VAL A 353 -1.60 19.22 34.72
C VAL A 353 -1.37 17.73 34.57
N SER A 354 -0.72 17.32 33.47
CA SER A 354 -0.28 15.94 33.30
C SER A 354 0.71 15.58 34.43
N LYS A 355 0.44 14.51 35.19
CA LYS A 355 1.42 14.01 36.16
C LYS A 355 2.73 13.74 35.41
N PRO A 356 3.89 14.24 35.86
CA PRO A 356 5.14 13.91 35.21
C PRO A 356 5.30 12.39 35.27
N GLY A 357 5.27 11.76 34.11
CA GLY A 357 5.49 10.32 34.01
C GLY A 357 6.85 10.01 34.63
N LYS A 358 6.91 9.11 35.61
CA LYS A 358 8.18 8.65 36.14
C LYS A 358 8.95 7.99 34.99
N CYS A 359 9.94 8.67 34.44
CA CYS A 359 10.84 8.10 33.46
C CYS A 359 11.65 6.99 34.14
N VAL A 360 11.25 5.74 33.93
CA VAL A 360 11.98 4.59 34.45
C VAL A 360 13.28 4.48 33.65
N LEU A 361 14.40 4.82 34.30
CA LEU A 361 15.73 4.67 33.73
C LEU A 361 15.99 3.19 33.40
N ARG A 362 16.61 2.95 32.24
CA ARG A 362 17.02 1.59 31.83
C ARG A 362 18.15 1.08 32.73
N LYS A 363 18.43 -0.22 32.70
CA LYS A 363 19.45 -0.84 33.56
C LYS A 363 20.82 -0.16 33.43
N TYR A 364 21.27 0.10 32.20
CA TYR A 364 22.55 0.77 31.94
C TYR A 364 22.57 2.24 32.40
N ASP A 365 21.46 2.97 32.27
CA ASP A 365 21.35 4.36 32.77
C ASP A 365 21.48 4.43 34.29
N LYS A 366 20.92 3.43 35.01
CA LYS A 366 21.09 3.33 36.47
C LYS A 366 22.55 3.11 36.85
N LEU A 367 23.28 2.27 36.10
CA LEU A 367 24.70 1.97 36.33
C LEU A 367 25.60 3.16 35.99
N LEU A 368 25.29 3.89 34.91
CA LEU A 368 25.97 5.13 34.54
C LEU A 368 25.68 6.27 35.53
N LYS A 369 24.53 6.24 36.21
CA LYS A 369 24.22 7.16 37.32
C LYS A 369 25.02 6.83 38.58
N SER A 370 25.30 5.54 38.84
CA SER A 370 26.11 5.09 39.97
C SER A 370 27.62 5.04 39.66
N PHE A 371 28.08 5.66 38.57
CA PHE A 371 29.50 5.69 38.13
C PHE A 371 30.15 4.30 37.92
N GLN A 372 29.35 3.27 37.63
CA GLN A 372 29.84 1.92 37.35
C GLN A 372 29.97 1.69 35.84
N SER A 373 31.05 2.20 35.24
CA SER A 373 31.26 2.20 33.79
C SER A 373 31.50 0.79 33.19
N SER A 374 32.21 -0.10 33.89
CA SER A 374 32.47 -1.47 33.45
C SER A 374 31.18 -2.29 33.34
N LYS A 375 30.38 -2.30 34.42
CA LYS A 375 29.07 -2.97 34.49
C LYS A 375 28.06 -2.36 33.52
N ALA A 376 28.11 -1.05 33.29
CA ALA A 376 27.26 -0.39 32.31
C ALA A 376 27.54 -0.89 30.89
N LEU A 377 28.82 -1.08 30.53
CA LEU A 377 29.22 -1.63 29.25
C LEU A 377 28.80 -3.11 29.11
N ASP A 378 28.92 -3.91 30.16
CA ASP A 378 28.51 -5.32 30.15
C ASP A 378 27.00 -5.50 29.96
N ALA A 379 26.20 -4.68 30.66
CA ALA A 379 24.73 -4.69 30.54
C ALA A 379 24.25 -4.40 29.12
N VAL A 380 25.06 -3.69 28.34
CA VAL A 380 24.75 -3.27 26.97
C VAL A 380 25.29 -4.27 25.94
N LEU A 381 26.28 -5.07 26.33
CA LEU A 381 26.80 -6.18 25.54
C LEU A 381 25.95 -7.45 25.68
N GLU A 382 24.91 -7.49 26.52
CA GLU A 382 23.96 -8.61 26.57
C GLU A 382 23.39 -8.93 25.17
N PRO A 383 23.24 -10.21 24.80
CA PRO A 383 22.93 -10.63 23.43
C PRO A 383 21.62 -10.02 22.89
N GLN A 384 20.63 -9.80 23.76
CA GLN A 384 19.34 -9.22 23.38
C GLN A 384 19.49 -7.78 22.87
N ILE A 385 20.31 -6.96 23.54
CA ILE A 385 20.55 -5.56 23.18
C ILE A 385 21.52 -5.48 22.00
N ARG A 386 22.58 -6.30 22.03
CA ARG A 386 23.62 -6.36 20.98
C ARG A 386 23.06 -6.69 19.59
N LEU A 387 22.09 -7.60 19.51
CA LEU A 387 21.49 -8.04 18.25
C LEU A 387 20.31 -7.15 17.83
N SER A 388 19.42 -6.79 18.76
CA SER A 388 18.18 -6.10 18.43
C SER A 388 18.33 -4.58 18.29
N THR A 389 19.27 -3.95 19.01
CA THR A 389 19.43 -2.48 19.04
C THR A 389 20.90 -2.08 19.21
N PRO A 390 21.76 -2.27 18.19
CA PRO A 390 23.17 -1.89 18.24
C PRO A 390 23.37 -0.37 18.45
N GLU A 391 22.38 0.46 18.09
CA GLU A 391 22.40 1.91 18.30
C GLU A 391 22.56 2.27 19.77
N VAL A 392 21.93 1.50 20.67
CA VAL A 392 22.01 1.72 22.11
C VAL A 392 23.43 1.43 22.61
N THR A 393 24.08 0.42 22.05
CA THR A 393 25.45 0.04 22.42
C THR A 393 26.46 1.10 22.05
N VAL A 394 26.39 1.60 20.82
CA VAL A 394 27.28 2.66 20.33
C VAL A 394 27.02 3.97 21.09
N ALA A 395 25.77 4.30 21.39
CA ALA A 395 25.41 5.49 22.17
C ALA A 395 26.01 5.46 23.59
N VAL A 396 26.01 4.30 24.25
CA VAL A 396 26.63 4.14 25.58
C VAL A 396 28.16 4.25 25.48
N MET A 397 28.80 3.66 24.48
CA MET A 397 30.23 3.81 24.24
C MET A 397 30.61 5.28 23.99
N GLN A 398 29.81 6.01 23.22
CA GLN A 398 29.99 7.43 22.97
C GLN A 398 29.86 8.27 24.25
N GLU A 399 28.86 8.00 25.09
CA GLU A 399 28.70 8.68 26.39
C GLU A 399 29.85 8.36 27.35
N LEU A 400 30.36 7.12 27.34
CA LEU A 400 31.53 6.74 28.13
C LEU A 400 32.78 7.47 27.64
N ASN A 401 32.94 7.63 26.32
CA ASN A 401 34.02 8.39 25.71
C ASN A 401 33.95 9.88 26.11
N ARG A 402 32.75 10.48 26.02
CA ARG A 402 32.51 11.87 26.44
C ARG A 402 32.83 12.11 27.92
N ARG A 403 32.66 11.09 28.77
CA ARG A 403 33.01 11.15 30.20
C ARG A 403 34.48 10.85 30.50
N GLY A 404 35.28 10.45 29.51
CA GLY A 404 36.66 10.01 29.70
C GLY A 404 36.82 8.69 30.45
N THR A 405 35.72 7.97 30.71
CA THR A 405 35.73 6.72 31.50
C THR A 405 35.78 5.46 30.63
N LEU A 406 35.75 5.60 29.30
CA LEU A 406 35.76 4.47 28.38
C LEU A 406 37.02 3.61 28.52
N ARG A 407 38.21 4.24 28.56
CA ARG A 407 39.49 3.53 28.75
C ARG A 407 39.50 2.70 30.04
N SER A 408 39.00 3.27 31.14
CA SER A 408 38.86 2.57 32.42
C SER A 408 37.84 1.43 32.39
N ALA A 409 36.79 1.54 31.57
CA ALA A 409 35.76 0.52 31.43
C ALA A 409 36.22 -0.66 30.57
N LEU A 410 37.17 -0.43 29.67
CA LEU A 410 37.77 -1.42 28.77
C LEU A 410 38.98 -2.13 29.41
N ALA A 411 39.69 -1.48 30.33
CA ALA A 411 40.83 -2.06 31.04
C ALA A 411 40.41 -3.18 32.01
N GLY A 412 41.28 -4.18 32.18
CA GLY A 412 41.12 -5.24 33.17
C GLY A 412 39.98 -6.23 32.90
N ARG A 413 39.66 -6.49 31.63
CA ARG A 413 38.60 -7.44 31.23
C ARG A 413 39.13 -8.83 30.97
N ASP A 414 38.27 -9.82 31.19
CA ASP A 414 38.56 -11.21 30.89
C ASP A 414 38.59 -11.47 29.37
N GLU A 415 39.29 -12.52 28.97
CA GLU A 415 39.40 -12.99 27.59
C GLU A 415 38.02 -13.15 26.90
N LYS A 416 37.04 -13.70 27.62
CA LYS A 416 35.67 -13.89 27.11
C LYS A 416 34.96 -12.56 26.84
N GLN A 417 35.19 -11.54 27.67
CA GLN A 417 34.56 -10.23 27.50
C GLN A 417 35.19 -9.46 26.35
N ILE A 418 36.52 -9.58 26.19
CA ILE A 418 37.26 -9.01 25.07
C ILE A 418 36.82 -9.64 23.76
N SER A 419 36.67 -10.96 23.70
CA SER A 419 36.22 -11.64 22.48
C SER A 419 34.81 -11.19 22.05
N LEU A 420 33.91 -10.95 23.02
CA LEU A 420 32.56 -10.41 22.75
C LEU A 420 32.59 -8.97 22.26
N LEU A 421 33.46 -8.13 22.82
CA LEU A 421 33.68 -6.75 22.38
C LEU A 421 34.25 -6.69 20.97
N LEU A 422 35.33 -7.42 20.70
CA LEU A 422 35.95 -7.49 19.37
C LEU A 422 34.95 -8.03 18.35
N THR A 423 34.21 -9.09 18.67
CA THR A 423 33.16 -9.62 17.77
C THR A 423 32.10 -8.56 17.46
N PHE A 424 31.72 -7.73 18.43
CA PHE A 424 30.77 -6.65 18.22
C PHE A 424 31.37 -5.54 17.32
N VAL A 425 32.60 -5.11 17.61
CA VAL A 425 33.31 -4.08 16.84
C VAL A 425 33.51 -4.54 15.40
N THR A 426 34.14 -5.71 15.17
CA THR A 426 34.38 -6.26 13.82
C THR A 426 33.09 -6.36 12.99
N ARG A 427 31.97 -6.74 13.61
CA ARG A 427 30.69 -6.87 12.89
C ARG A 427 30.05 -5.52 12.53
N ARG A 428 30.30 -4.48 13.32
CA ARG A 428 29.60 -3.18 13.22
C ARG A 428 30.47 -2.05 12.65
N VAL A 429 31.78 -2.22 12.55
CA VAL A 429 32.69 -1.26 11.91
C VAL A 429 32.35 -1.03 10.43
N ILE A 430 31.80 -2.05 9.76
CA ILE A 430 31.32 -2.00 8.37
C ILE A 430 30.10 -1.07 8.20
N GLU A 431 29.39 -0.75 9.29
CA GLU A 431 28.26 0.19 9.19
C GLU A 431 28.77 1.64 9.29
N PRO A 432 28.69 2.48 8.23
CA PRO A 432 29.27 3.83 8.20
C PRO A 432 28.69 4.77 9.27
N ARG A 433 27.52 4.42 9.83
CA ARG A 433 26.86 5.16 10.92
C ARG A 433 27.64 5.10 12.22
N PHE A 434 28.33 3.97 12.48
CA PHE A 434 28.98 3.69 13.75
C PHE A 434 30.51 3.74 13.64
N THR A 435 31.05 3.71 12.43
CA THR A 435 32.50 3.69 12.14
C THR A 435 33.30 4.72 12.94
N PRO A 436 32.93 6.02 13.03
CA PRO A 436 33.75 7.00 13.75
C PRO A 436 33.93 6.66 15.24
N ILE A 437 32.85 6.20 15.89
CA ILE A 437 32.87 5.85 17.31
C ILE A 437 33.58 4.51 17.50
N LEU A 438 33.28 3.52 16.65
CA LEU A 438 33.85 2.18 16.78
C LEU A 438 35.34 2.13 16.43
N VAL A 439 35.84 2.97 15.52
CA VAL A 439 37.27 3.10 15.23
C VAL A 439 38.00 3.65 16.45
N THR A 440 37.47 4.69 17.12
CA THR A 440 38.09 5.18 18.38
C THR A 440 38.07 4.14 19.48
N VAL A 441 37.02 3.31 19.56
CA VAL A 441 36.95 2.20 20.52
C VAL A 441 37.94 1.09 20.16
N ALA A 442 38.08 0.77 18.87
CA ALA A 442 39.03 -0.22 18.38
C ALA A 442 40.47 0.20 18.70
N ASP A 443 40.81 1.46 18.44
CA ASP A 443 42.11 2.07 18.74
C ASP A 443 42.44 2.00 20.24
N MET A 444 41.48 2.34 21.11
CA MET A 444 41.65 2.17 22.56
C MET A 444 41.80 0.70 22.98
N ILE A 445 41.13 -0.23 22.32
CA ILE A 445 41.25 -1.67 22.61
C ILE A 445 42.64 -2.16 22.18
N THR A 446 43.13 -1.76 21.00
CA THR A 446 44.46 -2.14 20.52
C THR A 446 45.55 -1.59 21.45
N ASP A 447 45.45 -0.33 21.88
CA ASP A 447 46.39 0.29 22.81
C ASP A 447 46.47 -0.43 24.17
N ILE A 448 45.32 -0.76 24.77
CA ILE A 448 45.27 -1.39 26.11
C ILE A 448 45.81 -2.82 26.07
N TYR A 449 45.47 -3.56 25.01
CA TYR A 449 45.75 -5.00 24.93
C TYR A 449 46.98 -5.33 24.09
N GLN A 450 47.72 -4.34 23.58
CA GLN A 450 48.99 -4.53 22.86
C GLN A 450 49.98 -5.46 23.60
N PRO A 451 50.19 -5.35 24.93
CA PRO A 451 51.12 -6.24 25.65
C PRO A 451 50.62 -7.68 25.82
N VAL A 452 49.33 -7.93 25.57
CA VAL A 452 48.64 -9.20 25.80
C VAL A 452 48.49 -10.01 24.49
N VAL A 453 48.80 -9.39 23.34
CA VAL A 453 48.78 -10.05 22.03
C VAL A 453 49.78 -11.22 22.01
N GLY A 454 49.34 -12.39 21.54
CA GLY A 454 50.15 -13.62 21.51
C GLY A 454 49.96 -14.56 22.71
N GLN A 455 49.25 -14.15 23.76
CA GLN A 455 48.95 -15.02 24.91
C GLN A 455 47.74 -15.94 24.66
N SER A 456 46.77 -15.49 23.84
CA SER A 456 45.59 -16.28 23.47
C SER A 456 45.34 -16.26 21.97
N ALA A 457 45.36 -17.45 21.38
CA ALA A 457 45.04 -17.67 19.98
C ALA A 457 43.61 -17.24 19.59
N LEU A 458 42.66 -17.22 20.53
CA LEU A 458 41.28 -16.82 20.25
C LEU A 458 41.16 -15.30 20.06
N VAL A 459 41.87 -14.53 20.89
CA VAL A 459 41.88 -13.07 20.82
C VAL A 459 42.66 -12.61 19.58
N ASP A 460 43.81 -13.23 19.32
CA ASP A 460 44.63 -12.94 18.14
C ASP A 460 43.85 -13.16 16.83
N LYS A 461 43.08 -14.26 16.74
CA LYS A 461 42.21 -14.52 15.59
C LYS A 461 41.14 -13.43 15.40
N GLN A 462 40.64 -12.81 16.46
CA GLN A 462 39.66 -11.73 16.36
C GLN A 462 40.32 -10.41 15.94
N PHE A 463 41.55 -10.13 16.40
CA PHE A 463 42.32 -8.98 15.92
C PHE A 463 42.65 -9.10 14.43
N LEU A 464 43.05 -10.29 13.95
CA LEU A 464 43.25 -10.54 12.52
C LEU A 464 41.96 -10.32 11.71
N ARG A 465 40.81 -10.78 12.23
CA ARG A 465 39.51 -10.53 11.59
C ARG A 465 39.13 -9.05 11.58
N LEU A 466 39.44 -8.32 12.65
CA LEU A 466 39.22 -6.89 12.71
C LEU A 466 40.09 -6.17 11.66
N GLN A 467 41.37 -6.55 11.55
CA GLN A 467 42.27 -6.02 10.54
C GLN A 467 41.77 -6.31 9.12
N GLU A 468 41.36 -7.55 8.84
CA GLU A 468 40.80 -7.93 7.53
C GLU A 468 39.51 -7.15 7.21
N ALA A 469 38.64 -6.95 8.20
CA ALA A 469 37.40 -6.19 8.03
C ALA A 469 37.67 -4.70 7.77
N ILE A 470 38.64 -4.10 8.47
CA ILE A 470 39.04 -2.71 8.23
C ILE A 470 39.71 -2.57 6.87
N GLY A 471 40.57 -3.51 6.46
CA GLY A 471 41.19 -3.52 5.13
C GLY A 471 40.15 -3.51 4.02
N LYS A 472 39.17 -4.42 4.08
CA LYS A 472 38.06 -4.46 3.10
C LYS A 472 37.22 -3.18 3.06
N GLU A 473 37.04 -2.52 4.21
CA GLU A 473 36.32 -1.24 4.27
C GLU A 473 37.12 -0.10 3.62
N ILE A 474 38.45 -0.11 3.77
CA ILE A 474 39.33 0.86 3.09
C ILE A 474 39.24 0.66 1.58
N ASP A 475 39.41 -0.58 1.10
CA ASP A 475 39.29 -0.90 -0.33
C ASP A 475 37.92 -0.45 -0.88
N TYR A 476 36.84 -0.71 -0.14
CA TYR A 476 35.49 -0.29 -0.53
C TYR A 476 35.31 1.23 -0.58
N GLN A 477 35.96 1.97 0.34
CA GLN A 477 35.93 3.44 0.32
C GLN A 477 36.71 4.02 -0.85
N GLU A 478 37.81 3.39 -1.25
CA GLU A 478 38.56 3.76 -2.46
C GLU A 478 37.68 3.56 -3.71
N GLU A 479 37.05 2.40 -3.88
CA GLU A 479 36.10 2.14 -4.98
C GLU A 479 34.95 3.17 -5.00
N LEU A 480 34.42 3.52 -3.83
CA LEU A 480 33.32 4.49 -3.72
C LEU A 480 33.75 5.91 -4.11
N LEU A 481 34.99 6.29 -3.80
CA LEU A 481 35.58 7.57 -4.24
C LEU A 481 35.78 7.60 -5.76
N GLU A 482 36.20 6.51 -6.37
CA GLU A 482 36.29 6.40 -7.84
C GLU A 482 34.91 6.60 -8.50
N VAL A 483 33.87 5.94 -7.97
CA VAL A 483 32.49 6.09 -8.47
C VAL A 483 31.97 7.51 -8.29
N LEU A 484 32.26 8.15 -7.16
CA LEU A 484 31.91 9.55 -6.92
C LEU A 484 32.58 10.47 -7.96
N GLY A 485 33.87 10.25 -8.24
CA GLY A 485 34.60 10.98 -9.28
C GLY A 485 33.99 10.82 -10.68
N MET A 486 33.60 9.59 -11.03
CA MET A 486 32.88 9.32 -12.29
C MET A 486 31.52 10.04 -12.35
N MET A 487 30.77 10.03 -11.26
CA MET A 487 29.46 10.68 -11.18
C MET A 487 29.57 12.21 -11.28
N ASP A 488 30.56 12.81 -10.63
CA ASP A 488 30.81 14.25 -10.70
C ASP A 488 31.21 14.69 -12.11
N ALA A 489 31.99 13.88 -12.82
CA ALA A 489 32.28 14.11 -14.24
C ALA A 489 31.01 14.07 -15.12
N LEU A 490 30.09 13.14 -14.86
CA LEU A 490 28.80 13.08 -15.54
C LEU A 490 27.91 14.29 -15.21
N PHE A 491 27.88 14.75 -13.97
CA PHE A 491 27.12 15.96 -13.62
C PHE A 491 27.73 17.22 -14.23
N ALA A 492 29.05 17.35 -14.27
CA ALA A 492 29.74 18.46 -14.91
C ALA A 492 29.49 18.51 -16.44
N THR A 493 29.35 17.36 -17.10
CA THR A 493 29.00 17.32 -18.53
C THR A 493 27.52 17.64 -18.78
N LEU A 494 26.62 17.18 -17.91
CA LEU A 494 25.18 17.49 -18.00
C LEU A 494 24.88 18.98 -17.81
N THR A 495 25.57 19.67 -16.89
CA THR A 495 25.38 21.11 -16.70
C THR A 495 25.85 21.92 -17.91
N LYS A 496 26.97 21.54 -18.55
CA LYS A 496 27.42 22.14 -19.82
C LYS A 496 26.40 21.95 -20.94
N LYS A 497 25.83 20.75 -21.09
CA LYS A 497 24.82 20.47 -22.12
C LYS A 497 23.51 21.24 -21.92
N LYS A 498 23.13 21.48 -20.67
CA LYS A 498 21.95 22.28 -20.34
C LYS A 498 22.17 23.76 -20.66
N ALA A 499 23.38 24.29 -20.39
CA ALA A 499 23.78 25.64 -20.77
C ALA A 499 23.81 25.84 -22.30
N SER A 500 24.40 24.90 -23.05
CA SER A 500 24.41 24.98 -24.52
C SER A 500 23.01 24.88 -25.12
N SER A 501 22.12 24.03 -24.59
CA SER A 501 20.72 23.94 -25.05
C SER A 501 19.88 25.19 -24.75
N LEU A 502 20.24 25.95 -23.72
CA LEU A 502 19.59 27.23 -23.38
C LEU A 502 20.08 28.36 -24.29
N GLU A 503 21.35 28.33 -24.71
CA GLU A 503 21.88 29.28 -25.69
C GLU A 503 21.37 29.00 -27.11
N GLU A 504 21.28 27.73 -27.53
CA GLU A 504 20.66 27.36 -28.82
C GLU A 504 19.17 27.72 -28.89
N ASN A 505 18.43 27.60 -27.78
CA ASN A 505 17.03 28.05 -27.72
C ASN A 505 16.88 29.58 -27.71
N LYS A 506 17.90 30.33 -27.25
CA LYS A 506 17.91 31.80 -27.36
C LYS A 506 18.27 32.27 -28.76
N SER A 507 19.21 31.61 -29.45
CA SER A 507 19.58 31.95 -30.83
C SER A 507 18.48 31.60 -31.84
N ASN A 508 17.76 30.49 -31.64
CA ASN A 508 16.62 30.11 -32.48
C ASN A 508 15.34 30.95 -32.25
N GLY A 509 15.28 31.73 -31.17
CA GLY A 509 14.14 32.61 -30.86
C GLY A 509 14.19 33.99 -31.51
N LEU A 510 15.34 34.42 -32.04
CA LEU A 510 15.53 35.76 -32.62
C LEU A 510 15.50 35.81 -34.15
N THR A 511 15.34 34.67 -34.84
CA THR A 511 15.41 34.60 -36.31
C THR A 511 14.08 34.35 -37.02
N LYS A 512 12.93 34.46 -36.34
CA LYS A 512 11.59 34.20 -36.93
C LYS A 512 10.66 35.40 -37.06
N THR A 513 11.16 36.62 -36.96
CA THR A 513 10.37 37.82 -37.28
C THR A 513 11.16 38.70 -38.24
N VAL A 514 10.83 38.58 -39.52
CA VAL A 514 10.93 39.54 -40.64
C VAL A 514 11.19 38.71 -41.89
N GLU A 515 10.14 38.51 -42.68
CA GLU A 515 10.09 38.29 -44.14
C GLU A 515 8.86 37.44 -44.48
N GLN A 516 7.74 38.12 -44.74
CA GLN A 516 6.77 37.81 -45.80
C GLN A 516 5.54 38.71 -45.62
N ASP A 517 5.71 39.99 -45.93
CA ASP A 517 4.67 40.78 -46.59
C ASP A 517 5.36 41.32 -47.84
N MET A 518 4.97 40.82 -49.02
CA MET A 518 4.96 41.51 -50.31
C MET A 518 4.72 40.52 -51.46
N SER A 519 3.72 40.88 -52.27
CA SER A 519 3.43 40.46 -53.65
C SER A 519 2.60 39.19 -53.94
N ASN A 520 1.39 39.50 -54.45
CA ASN A 520 0.49 38.80 -55.38
C ASN A 520 -0.46 37.72 -54.88
#